data_AF-A0A6I1J8E1-F1
#
_entry.id   AF-A0A6I1J8E1-F1
#
_cell.length_a   1.000
_cell.length_b   1.000
_cell.length_c   1.000
_cell.angle_alpha   90.00
_cell.angle_beta   90.00
_cell.angle_gamma   90.00
#
_symmetry.space_group_name_H-M   'P 1'
#
loop_
_entity.id
_entity.type
_entity.pdbx_description
1 polymer ?
#
loop_
_entity_poly.entity_id
_entity_poly.type
_entity_poly.pdbx_seq_one_letter_code
_entity_poly.pdbx_strand_id
1 'polypeptide(L)'
;MATLVLGAAGAAIGGSIGGAILGVSAATIGGFIGSSIGSVVDSWIISSLAPTQRIEGARLDTLRITSATEGAVIPRLYGRMRMGGNIIWATDFREETKTTTQGGGKGGGGGKVKTTEYLYYASFAVALCEGPIT
;
A
#
# COMPACT_ATOMS: atom_id res chain seq x y z
N MET A 1 10.86 5.98 -33.23
CA MET A 1 11.65 6.44 -34.41
C MET A 1 10.79 6.77 -35.64
N ALA A 2 9.49 6.42 -35.67
CA ALA A 2 8.61 6.73 -36.80
C ALA A 2 8.31 8.24 -36.96
N THR A 3 8.20 8.99 -35.86
CA THR A 3 7.99 10.45 -35.86
C THR A 3 9.09 11.24 -36.56
N LEU A 4 10.35 10.86 -36.36
CA LEU A 4 11.49 11.46 -37.07
C LEU A 4 11.46 11.15 -38.56
N VAL A 5 11.10 9.92 -38.94
CA VAL A 5 11.08 9.48 -40.35
C VAL A 5 9.90 10.08 -41.11
N LEU A 6 8.69 10.10 -40.53
CA LEU A 6 7.52 10.72 -41.14
C LEU A 6 7.62 12.25 -41.15
N GLY A 7 8.19 12.86 -40.10
CA GLY A 7 8.48 14.29 -40.06
C GLY A 7 9.50 14.70 -41.13
N ALA A 8 10.57 13.91 -41.31
CA ALA A 8 11.54 14.13 -42.39
C ALA A 8 10.93 13.94 -43.79
N ALA A 9 10.09 12.92 -43.98
CA ALA A 9 9.41 12.68 -45.25
C ALA A 9 8.37 13.78 -45.58
N GLY A 10 7.60 14.23 -44.59
CA GLY A 10 6.64 15.33 -44.74
C GLY A 10 7.30 16.67 -45.01
N ALA A 11 8.46 16.93 -44.38
CA ALA A 11 9.28 18.12 -44.67
C ALA A 11 9.89 18.07 -46.08
N ALA A 12 10.31 16.89 -46.54
CA ALA A 12 10.87 16.70 -47.88
C ALA A 12 9.83 16.89 -48.99
N ILE A 13 8.61 16.37 -48.82
CA ILE A 13 7.50 16.51 -49.79
C ILE A 13 6.90 17.93 -49.73
N GLY A 14 6.78 18.52 -48.53
CA GLY A 14 6.32 19.91 -48.37
C GLY A 14 7.32 20.94 -48.91
N GLY A 15 8.62 20.61 -48.93
CA GLY A 15 9.67 21.43 -49.53
C GLY A 15 9.68 21.41 -51.06
N SER A 16 9.30 20.30 -51.70
CA SER A 16 9.36 20.16 -53.16
C SER A 16 8.16 20.74 -53.92
N ILE A 17 7.01 20.92 -53.26
CA ILE A 17 5.80 21.53 -53.87
C ILE A 17 5.58 22.98 -53.40
N GLY A 18 6.07 23.38 -52.22
CA GLY A 18 5.74 24.67 -51.60
C GLY A 18 6.82 25.76 -51.60
N GLY A 19 8.00 25.50 -52.17
CA GLY A 19 9.18 26.37 -52.03
C GLY A 19 9.17 27.68 -52.83
N ALA A 20 8.24 27.88 -53.78
CA ALA A 20 8.36 28.97 -54.75
C ALA A 20 7.31 30.09 -54.67
N ILE A 21 6.22 29.98 -53.89
CA ILE A 21 5.10 30.93 -54.08
C ILE A 21 4.72 31.81 -52.87
N LEU A 22 4.80 31.42 -51.58
CA LEU A 22 4.32 32.31 -50.49
C LEU A 22 4.97 32.17 -49.10
N GLY A 23 6.30 32.32 -48.96
CA GLY A 23 6.97 32.86 -47.75
C GLY A 23 6.79 32.20 -46.36
N VAL A 24 5.92 31.21 -46.20
CA VAL A 24 5.68 30.40 -45.01
C VAL A 24 5.56 28.96 -45.50
N SER A 25 6.60 28.18 -45.27
CA SER A 25 6.86 26.94 -46.00
C SER A 25 5.78 25.88 -45.73
N ALA A 26 5.21 25.30 -46.78
CA ALA A 26 4.31 24.13 -46.67
C ALA A 26 4.96 22.94 -45.91
N ALA A 27 6.30 22.92 -45.81
CA ALA A 27 7.07 22.00 -44.97
C ALA A 27 6.84 22.20 -43.45
N THR A 28 6.62 23.43 -42.96
CA THR A 28 6.37 23.66 -41.53
C THR A 28 4.93 23.26 -41.17
N ILE A 29 3.97 23.56 -42.04
CA ILE A 29 2.57 23.14 -41.87
C ILE A 29 2.45 21.61 -42.01
N GLY A 30 3.08 21.01 -43.02
CA GLY A 30 3.11 19.56 -43.22
C GLY A 30 3.87 18.82 -42.11
N GLY A 31 4.97 19.39 -41.62
CA GLY A 31 5.71 18.89 -40.46
C GLY A 31 4.90 18.97 -39.16
N PHE A 32 4.16 20.06 -38.94
CA PHE A 32 3.31 20.23 -37.75
C PHE A 32 2.13 19.25 -37.76
N ILE A 33 1.42 19.14 -38.90
CA ILE A 33 0.30 18.19 -39.05
C ILE A 33 0.79 16.74 -38.97
N GLY A 34 1.92 16.42 -39.62
CA GLY A 34 2.53 15.09 -39.55
C GLY A 34 3.01 14.71 -38.16
N SER A 35 3.57 15.66 -37.40
CA SER A 35 4.00 15.42 -36.01
C SER A 35 2.81 15.20 -35.07
N SER A 36 1.69 15.89 -35.31
CA SER A 36 0.47 15.76 -34.51
C SER A 36 -0.18 14.39 -34.74
N ILE A 37 -0.36 13.97 -35.99
CA ILE A 37 -0.91 12.65 -36.32
C ILE A 37 0.06 11.53 -35.89
N GLY A 38 1.36 11.73 -36.09
CA GLY A 38 2.40 10.80 -35.64
C GLY A 38 2.39 10.59 -34.14
N SER A 39 2.13 11.62 -33.34
CA SER A 39 2.05 11.51 -31.88
C SER A 39 0.85 10.70 -31.41
N VAL A 40 -0.30 10.80 -32.11
CA VAL A 40 -1.49 9.98 -31.81
C VAL A 40 -1.20 8.51 -32.10
N VAL A 41 -0.60 8.20 -33.25
CA VAL A 41 -0.24 6.82 -33.61
C VAL A 41 0.83 6.24 -32.68
N ASP A 42 1.89 7.00 -32.36
CA ASP A 42 2.91 6.55 -31.40
C ASP A 42 2.29 6.30 -30.02
N SER A 43 1.33 7.13 -29.57
CA SER A 43 0.63 6.90 -28.29
C SER A 43 -0.20 5.61 -28.30
N TRP A 44 -0.80 5.25 -29.43
CA TRP A 44 -1.58 4.01 -29.58
C TRP A 44 -0.67 2.77 -29.65
N ILE A 45 0.47 2.88 -30.32
CA ILE A 45 1.48 1.82 -30.38
C ILE A 45 2.12 1.63 -29.00
N ILE A 46 2.51 2.71 -28.33
CA ILE A 46 3.07 2.64 -26.97
C ILE A 46 2.01 2.10 -26.00
N SER A 47 0.74 2.51 -26.12
CA SER A 47 -0.34 1.98 -25.27
C SER A 47 -0.68 0.52 -25.55
N SER A 48 -0.43 0.00 -26.75
CA SER A 48 -0.68 -1.41 -27.10
C SER A 48 0.51 -2.32 -26.83
N LEU A 49 1.74 -1.78 -26.86
CA LEU A 49 2.97 -2.50 -26.49
C LEU A 49 3.39 -2.32 -25.04
N ALA A 50 2.92 -1.28 -24.34
CA ALA A 50 3.19 -1.12 -22.91
C ALA A 50 2.37 -2.16 -22.15
N PRO A 51 3.02 -3.14 -21.48
CA PRO A 51 2.30 -4.09 -20.64
C PRO A 51 1.57 -3.30 -19.55
N THR A 52 0.26 -3.57 -19.39
CA THR A 52 -0.57 -2.99 -18.34
C THR A 52 0.16 -3.15 -17.01
N GLN A 53 0.69 -2.05 -16.46
CA GLN A 53 1.31 -2.07 -15.13
C GLN A 53 0.21 -2.35 -14.10
N ARG A 54 0.04 -3.61 -13.75
CA ARG A 54 -0.81 -4.02 -12.64
C ARG A 54 -0.05 -3.79 -11.35
N ILE A 55 -0.29 -2.65 -10.74
CA ILE A 55 0.15 -2.36 -9.38
C ILE A 55 -0.96 -2.87 -8.46
N GLU A 56 -0.76 -4.05 -7.88
CA GLU A 56 -1.66 -4.55 -6.84
C GLU A 56 -1.34 -3.84 -5.51
N GLY A 57 -2.31 -3.08 -5.01
CA GLY A 57 -2.22 -2.42 -3.70
C GLY A 57 -2.52 -3.38 -2.54
N ALA A 58 -2.41 -2.87 -1.31
CA ALA A 58 -2.78 -3.61 -0.12
C ALA A 58 -4.24 -4.10 -0.20
N ARG A 59 -4.46 -5.40 -0.06
CA ARG A 59 -5.79 -6.02 -0.06
C ARG A 59 -6.42 -5.95 1.32
N LEU A 60 -7.75 -5.87 1.35
CA LEU A 60 -8.52 -5.99 2.59
C LEU A 60 -8.39 -7.42 3.11
N ASP A 61 -7.69 -7.58 4.23
CA ASP A 61 -7.77 -8.80 5.02
C ASP A 61 -9.13 -8.80 5.74
N THR A 62 -9.90 -9.88 5.58
CA THR A 62 -11.26 -9.99 6.12
C THR A 62 -11.27 -10.11 7.63
N LEU A 63 -10.09 -10.28 8.25
CA LEU A 63 -9.95 -10.52 9.67
C LEU A 63 -9.02 -9.47 10.30
N ARG A 64 -9.61 -8.49 11.01
CA ARG A 64 -8.88 -7.43 11.73
C ARG A 64 -8.33 -7.96 13.05
N ILE A 65 -7.34 -8.85 12.97
CA ILE A 65 -6.67 -9.43 14.14
C ILE A 65 -5.33 -8.74 14.39
N THR A 66 -5.02 -8.53 15.66
CA THR A 66 -3.68 -8.11 16.11
C THR A 66 -2.69 -9.23 15.83
N SER A 67 -1.62 -8.95 15.10
CA SER A 67 -0.55 -9.91 14.77
C SER A 67 0.73 -9.61 15.55
N ALA A 68 1.75 -10.45 15.39
CA ALA A 68 3.13 -10.24 15.86
C ALA A 68 4.13 -10.65 14.76
N THR A 69 3.79 -10.36 13.50
CA THR A 69 4.55 -10.85 12.33
C THR A 69 5.63 -9.85 11.94
N GLU A 70 6.85 -10.36 11.77
CA GLU A 70 7.98 -9.59 11.24
C GLU A 70 7.79 -9.28 9.74
N GLY A 71 8.14 -8.07 9.33
CA GLY A 71 7.95 -7.61 7.95
C GLY A 71 6.51 -7.20 7.59
N ALA A 72 5.61 -7.14 8.58
CA ALA A 72 4.29 -6.56 8.38
C ALA A 72 4.39 -5.08 7.96
N VAL A 73 3.53 -4.66 7.04
CA VAL A 73 3.49 -3.28 6.54
C VAL A 73 3.01 -2.34 7.63
N ILE A 74 3.64 -1.16 7.75
CA ILE A 74 3.15 -0.07 8.62
C ILE A 74 1.97 0.61 7.92
N PRO A 75 0.74 0.50 8.45
CA PRO A 75 -0.42 1.07 7.78
C PRO A 75 -0.50 2.58 8.00
N ARG A 76 -1.15 3.27 7.06
CA ARG A 76 -1.58 4.66 7.21
C ARG A 76 -3.11 4.72 7.24
N LEU A 77 -3.66 5.41 8.24
CA LEU A 77 -5.10 5.59 8.41
C LEU A 77 -5.45 7.07 8.42
N TYR A 78 -6.53 7.44 7.73
CA TYR A 78 -7.12 8.77 7.81
C TYR A 78 -8.54 8.67 8.37
N GLY A 79 -8.84 9.44 9.41
CA GLY A 79 -10.13 9.44 10.09
C GLY A 79 -10.23 8.38 11.21
N ARG A 80 -11.46 7.99 11.56
CA ARG A 80 -11.73 7.12 12.71
C ARG A 80 -12.13 5.72 12.25
N MET A 81 -11.25 4.75 12.46
CA MET A 81 -11.48 3.34 12.11
C MET A 81 -10.87 2.42 13.16
N ARG A 82 -11.46 1.23 13.35
CA ARG A 82 -10.86 0.15 14.15
C ARG A 82 -9.79 -0.60 13.36
N MET A 83 -8.65 -0.85 13.98
CA MET A 83 -7.54 -1.64 13.43
C MET A 83 -6.91 -2.52 14.52
N GLY A 84 -6.36 -3.67 14.13
CA GLY A 84 -5.76 -4.63 15.08
C GLY A 84 -4.35 -4.24 15.54
N GLY A 85 -3.57 -3.57 14.69
CA GLY A 85 -2.16 -3.28 14.96
C GLY A 85 -1.25 -4.52 14.93
N ASN A 86 0.04 -4.31 15.13
CA ASN A 86 1.07 -5.36 15.22
C ASN A 86 1.84 -5.23 16.53
N ILE A 87 2.04 -6.33 17.26
CA ILE A 87 2.84 -6.35 18.50
C ILE A 87 4.31 -6.25 18.09
N ILE A 88 5.00 -5.24 18.64
CA ILE A 88 6.42 -4.97 18.35
C ILE A 88 7.35 -5.26 19.52
N TRP A 89 6.79 -5.41 20.71
CA TRP A 89 7.51 -5.72 21.93
C TRP A 89 6.57 -6.39 22.91
N ALA A 90 7.06 -7.43 23.59
CA ALA A 90 6.36 -8.10 24.67
C ALA A 90 7.36 -8.65 25.68
N THR A 91 6.99 -8.65 26.95
CA THR A 91 7.69 -9.41 27.99
C THR A 91 7.12 -10.82 28.09
N ASP A 92 7.87 -11.70 28.75
CA ASP A 92 7.33 -12.98 29.19
C ASP A 92 6.11 -12.79 30.10
N PHE A 93 5.25 -13.80 30.16
CA PHE A 93 4.12 -13.80 31.07
C PHE A 93 4.61 -13.88 32.52
N ARG A 94 4.06 -13.01 33.36
CA ARG A 94 4.26 -13.09 34.81
C ARG A 94 3.10 -13.86 35.42
N GLU A 95 3.41 -14.97 36.07
CA GLU A 95 2.46 -15.76 36.84
C GLU A 95 2.52 -15.36 38.32
N GLU A 96 1.35 -15.17 38.93
CA GLU A 96 1.22 -15.02 40.39
C GLU A 96 0.26 -16.07 40.94
N THR A 97 0.73 -16.80 41.95
CA THR A 97 -0.04 -17.87 42.59
C THR A 97 -0.56 -17.39 43.93
N LYS A 98 -1.89 -17.37 44.08
CA LYS A 98 -2.55 -16.95 45.31
C LYS A 98 -3.26 -18.13 45.95
N THR A 99 -2.69 -18.64 47.05
CA THR A 99 -3.33 -19.70 47.84
C THR A 99 -4.10 -19.08 49.00
N THR A 100 -5.41 -19.29 49.02
CA THR A 100 -6.28 -18.94 50.15
C THR A 100 -6.67 -20.21 50.89
N THR A 101 -6.66 -20.16 52.22
CA THR A 101 -7.12 -21.29 53.06
C THR A 101 -8.34 -20.82 53.84
N GLN A 102 -9.51 -21.40 53.55
CA GLN A 102 -10.71 -21.16 54.35
C GLN A 102 -10.86 -22.28 55.40
N GLY A 103 -11.06 -21.85 56.66
CA GLY A 103 -11.34 -22.76 57.77
C GLY A 103 -12.83 -23.12 57.81
N GLY A 104 -13.12 -24.41 57.89
CA GLY A 104 -14.48 -24.92 58.11
C GLY A 104 -15.05 -24.42 59.44
N GLY A 105 -16.32 -24.00 59.41
CA GLY A 105 -17.05 -23.43 60.53
C GLY A 105 -17.16 -24.35 61.75
N LYS A 106 -17.57 -23.74 62.88
CA LYS A 106 -17.56 -24.27 64.25
C LYS A 106 -18.33 -25.61 64.38
N GLY A 107 -17.59 -26.70 64.32
CA GLY A 107 -18.04 -28.07 64.58
C GLY A 107 -16.88 -29.00 64.28
N GLY A 108 -16.24 -29.54 65.31
CA GLY A 108 -14.94 -30.20 65.22
C GLY A 108 -14.84 -31.24 64.10
N GLY A 109 -13.86 -31.05 63.20
CA GLY A 109 -13.51 -32.03 62.15
C GLY A 109 -13.52 -31.49 60.72
N GLY A 110 -14.01 -30.27 60.46
CA GLY A 110 -14.05 -29.69 59.12
C GLY A 110 -12.65 -29.44 58.54
N GLY A 111 -12.29 -30.16 57.48
CA GLY A 111 -11.01 -30.02 56.77
C GLY A 111 -10.75 -28.58 56.29
N LYS A 112 -9.48 -28.18 56.28
CA LYS A 112 -9.05 -26.90 55.71
C LYS A 112 -9.16 -26.97 54.20
N VAL A 113 -10.01 -26.13 53.58
CA VAL A 113 -10.08 -26.01 52.12
C VAL A 113 -9.00 -25.03 51.69
N LYS A 114 -8.04 -25.52 50.88
CA LYS A 114 -7.04 -24.69 50.21
C LYS A 114 -7.47 -24.48 48.76
N THR A 115 -7.64 -23.23 48.37
CA THR A 115 -7.89 -22.83 46.97
C THR A 115 -6.66 -22.10 46.47
N THR A 116 -6.10 -22.56 45.36
CA THR A 116 -4.96 -21.91 44.69
C THR A 116 -5.43 -21.30 43.38
N GLU A 117 -5.27 -20.00 43.23
CA GLU A 117 -5.57 -19.23 42.01
C GLU A 117 -4.26 -18.92 41.28
N TYR A 118 -4.26 -19.00 39.95
CA TYR A 118 -3.15 -18.59 39.09
C TYR A 118 -3.57 -17.36 38.30
N LEU A 119 -2.82 -16.28 38.45
CA LEU A 119 -3.04 -15.02 37.75
C LEU A 119 -1.91 -14.82 36.74
N TYR A 120 -2.25 -14.49 35.50
CA TYR A 120 -1.28 -14.23 34.43
C TYR A 120 -1.33 -12.77 34.00
N TYR A 121 -0.16 -12.16 33.91
CA TYR A 121 0.01 -10.77 33.49
C TYR A 121 0.91 -10.72 32.25
N ALA A 122 0.58 -9.82 31.32
CA ALA A 122 1.34 -9.56 30.12
C ALA A 122 1.63 -8.05 29.99
N SER A 123 2.83 -7.71 29.54
CA SER A 123 3.21 -6.35 29.18
C SER A 123 3.69 -6.35 27.73
N PHE A 124 3.09 -5.51 26.89
CA PHE A 124 3.39 -5.47 25.46
C PHE A 124 3.09 -4.10 24.86
N ALA A 125 3.70 -3.83 23.70
CA ALA A 125 3.48 -2.63 22.91
C ALA A 125 2.92 -3.02 21.54
N VAL A 126 1.85 -2.34 21.11
CA VAL A 126 1.19 -2.54 19.82
C VAL A 126 1.40 -1.31 18.95
N ALA A 127 1.99 -1.51 17.77
CA ALA A 127 2.09 -0.49 16.74
C ALA A 127 0.79 -0.43 15.93
N LEU A 128 0.20 0.76 15.84
CA LEU A 128 -1.05 1.00 15.10
C LEU A 128 -0.78 1.48 13.69
N CYS A 129 -0.39 2.74 13.53
CA CYS A 129 -0.12 3.36 12.23
C CYS A 129 1.04 4.35 12.32
N GLU A 130 1.51 4.80 11.16
CA GLU A 130 2.45 5.91 11.10
C GLU A 130 1.77 7.26 11.35
N GLY A 131 2.55 8.22 11.85
CA GLY A 131 2.14 9.61 12.10
C GLY A 131 1.53 9.86 13.49
N PRO A 132 1.40 11.13 13.89
CA PRO A 132 0.74 11.51 15.14
C PRO A 132 -0.77 11.19 15.09
N ILE A 133 -1.28 10.57 16.14
CA ILE A 133 -2.70 10.20 16.29
C ILE A 133 -3.24 10.67 17.65
N THR A 134 -4.57 10.78 17.74
CA THR A 134 -5.34 11.22 18.92
C THR A 134 -6.20 10.10 19.48
#